data_AF-A0A5A7NJ85-F1
#
_entry.id   AF-A0A5A7NJ85-F1
#
_cell.length_a   1.000
_cell.length_b   1.000
_cell.length_c   1.000
_cell.angle_alpha   90.00
_cell.angle_beta   90.00
_cell.angle_gamma   90.00
#
_symmetry.space_group_name_H-M   'P 1'
#
loop_
_entity.id
_entity.type
_entity.pdbx_description
1 polymer ?
#
loop_
_entity_poly.entity_id
_entity_poly.type
_entity_poly.pdbx_seq_one_letter_code
_entity_poly.pdbx_strand_id
1 'polypeptide(L)' 'MRFFSRQFRENDYLWGRLTGAERLVDILASAAPEAVQSGDFNVLESKKRLFLAILDAEAPHLTKLRAQIKSLKAEAEAL' A
#
# COMPACT_ATOMS: atom_id res chain seq x y z
N MET A 1 -24.86 13.73 7.67
CA MET A 1 -24.06 13.25 8.81
C MET A 1 -24.00 11.71 8.80
N ARG A 2 -23.00 11.10 8.17
CA ARG A 2 -22.74 9.64 8.25
C ARG A 2 -21.22 9.37 8.31
N PHE A 3 -20.57 9.87 9.35
CA PHE A 3 -19.14 9.67 9.64
C PHE A 3 -18.83 8.38 10.44
N PHE A 4 -19.80 7.46 10.60
CA PHE A 4 -19.66 6.28 11.49
C PHE A 4 -19.94 4.93 10.83
N SER A 5 -19.88 4.82 9.51
CA SER A 5 -19.96 3.49 8.90
C SER A 5 -18.65 2.73 9.15
N ARG A 6 -18.75 1.44 9.47
CA ARG A 6 -17.58 0.55 9.60
C ARG A 6 -16.72 0.57 8.33
N GLN A 7 -17.33 0.83 7.17
CA GLN A 7 -16.63 1.01 5.89
C GLN A 7 -15.62 2.17 5.92
N PHE A 8 -16.03 3.33 6.43
CA PHE A 8 -15.15 4.51 6.47
C PHE A 8 -13.94 4.26 7.37
N ARG A 9 -14.13 3.63 8.53
CA ARG A 9 -13.01 3.27 9.42
C ARG A 9 -12.08 2.24 8.82
N GLU A 10 -12.63 1.21 8.17
CA GLU A 10 -11.82 0.21 7.46
C GLU A 10 -11.03 0.87 6.30
N ASN A 11 -11.61 1.86 5.63
CA ASN A 11 -10.99 2.55 4.51
C ASN A 11 -9.85 3.47 4.97
N ASP A 12 -10.08 4.31 5.98
CA ASP A 12 -9.05 5.19 6.54
C ASP A 12 -7.89 4.38 7.13
N TYR A 13 -8.19 3.25 7.76
CA TYR A 13 -7.17 2.32 8.25
C TYR A 13 -6.30 1.78 7.11
N LEU A 14 -6.92 1.30 6.02
CA LEU A 14 -6.18 0.79 4.87
C LEU A 14 -5.31 1.90 4.26
N TRP A 15 -5.88 3.07 3.99
CA TRP A 15 -5.12 4.22 3.47
C TRP A 15 -3.95 4.62 4.37
N GLY A 16 -4.14 4.59 5.70
CA GLY A 16 -3.05 4.85 6.64
C GLY A 16 -1.89 3.86 6.50
N ARG A 17 -2.17 2.56 6.32
CA ARG A 17 -1.11 1.55 6.10
C ARG A 17 -0.41 1.74 4.77
N LEU A 18 -1.16 2.04 3.72
CA LEU A 18 -0.64 2.25 2.36
C LEU A 18 0.28 3.48 2.30
N THR A 19 -0.15 4.62 2.84
CA THR A 19 0.67 5.83 2.92
C THR A 19 1.88 5.64 3.83
N GLY A 20 1.75 4.90 4.93
CA GLY A 20 2.88 4.55 5.79
C GLY A 20 3.94 3.74 5.05
N ALA A 21 3.51 2.72 4.29
CA ALA A 21 4.39 1.91 3.44
C ALA A 21 5.14 2.74 2.40
N GLU A 22 4.43 3.63 1.71
CA GLU A 22 5.05 4.53 0.73
C GLU A 22 6.15 5.38 1.35
N ARG A 23 5.85 6.02 2.49
CA ARG A 23 6.82 6.86 3.21
C ARG A 23 8.04 6.08 3.68
N LEU A 24 7.87 4.84 4.11
CA LEU A 24 8.99 3.98 4.51
C LEU A 24 9.94 3.73 3.34
N VAL A 25 9.41 3.45 2.15
CA VAL A 25 10.23 3.27 0.95
C VAL A 25 10.97 4.55 0.58
N ASP A 26 10.31 5.72 0.68
CA ASP A 26 10.95 7.01 0.40
C ASP A 26 12.07 7.34 1.41
N ILE A 27 11.87 7.00 2.69
CA ILE A 27 12.91 7.13 3.72
C ILE A 27 14.10 6.24 3.39
N LEU A 28 13.87 4.97 3.01
CA LEU A 28 14.95 4.04 2.64
C LEU A 28 15.72 4.53 1.41
N ALA A 29 15.01 5.01 0.39
CA ALA A 29 15.62 5.58 -0.80
C ALA A 29 16.48 6.81 -0.48
N SER A 30 16.02 7.65 0.45
CA SER A 30 16.74 8.84 0.91
C SER A 30 17.97 8.49 1.77
N ALA A 31 17.90 7.40 2.54
CA ALA A 31 18.98 6.95 3.41
C ALA A 31 20.10 6.21 2.67
N ALA A 32 19.82 5.66 1.48
CA ALA A 32 20.77 4.91 0.65
C ALA A 32 20.68 5.34 -0.83
N PRO A 33 21.04 6.59 -1.16
CA PRO A 33 20.93 7.10 -2.52
C PRO A 33 21.85 6.35 -3.51
N GLU A 34 22.97 5.81 -3.05
CA GLU A 34 23.90 5.03 -3.89
C GLU A 34 23.25 3.74 -4.39
N ALA A 35 22.47 3.05 -3.54
CA ALA A 35 21.75 1.84 -3.92
C ALA A 35 20.61 2.12 -4.92
N VAL A 36 20.00 3.30 -4.84
CA VAL A 36 19.02 3.75 -5.85
C VAL A 36 19.70 4.01 -7.19
N GLN A 37 20.86 4.69 -7.17
CA GLN A 37 21.61 5.05 -8.37
C GLN A 37 22.25 3.84 -9.07
N SER A 38 22.73 2.86 -8.30
CA SER A 38 23.27 1.61 -8.85
C SER A 38 22.19 0.70 -9.44
N GLY A 39 20.92 0.96 -9.13
CA GLY A 39 19.78 0.12 -9.52
C GLY A 39 19.54 -1.07 -8.61
N ASP A 40 20.33 -1.24 -7.54
CA ASP A 40 20.16 -2.30 -6.55
C ASP A 40 18.85 -2.13 -5.75
N PHE A 41 18.36 -0.89 -5.65
CA PHE A 41 17.08 -0.56 -5.03
C PHE A 41 16.15 0.17 -5.98
N ASN A 42 15.19 -0.58 -6.54
CA ASN A 42 14.11 0.00 -7.34
C ASN A 42 12.98 0.50 -6.41
N VAL A 43 12.89 1.82 -6.28
CA VAL A 43 11.89 2.50 -5.44
C VAL A 43 10.47 2.15 -5.88
N LEU A 44 10.17 2.21 -7.18
CA LEU A 44 8.83 1.99 -7.71
C LEU A 44 8.39 0.53 -7.53
N GLU A 45 9.27 -0.41 -7.86
CA GLU A 45 8.99 -1.84 -7.67
C GLU A 45 8.82 -2.19 -6.20
N SER A 46 9.65 -1.61 -5.33
CA SER A 46 9.55 -1.79 -3.87
C SER A 46 8.21 -1.27 -3.34
N LYS A 47 7.79 -0.07 -3.78
CA LYS A 47 6.46 0.47 -3.45
C LYS A 47 5.34 -0.47 -3.91
N LYS A 48 5.37 -0.93 -5.16
CA LYS A 48 4.37 -1.85 -5.72
C LYS A 48 4.28 -3.15 -4.91
N ARG A 49 5.42 -3.79 -4.64
CA ARG A 49 5.49 -5.05 -3.86
C ARG A 49 4.93 -4.86 -2.45
N LEU A 50 5.27 -3.75 -1.79
CA LEU A 50 4.79 -3.44 -0.45
C LEU A 50 3.28 -3.18 -0.44
N PHE A 51 2.76 -2.48 -1.45
CA PHE A 51 1.34 -2.21 -1.63
C PHE A 51 0.55 -3.52 -1.76
N LEU A 52 0.98 -4.42 -2.65
CA LEU A 52 0.36 -5.72 -2.86
C LEU A 52 0.39 -6.58 -1.59
N ALA A 53 1.53 -6.61 -0.90
CA ALA A 53 1.68 -7.35 0.35
C ALA A 53 0.72 -6.85 1.45
N ILE A 54 0.51 -5.54 1.56
CA ILE A 54 -0.47 -4.98 2.50
C ILE A 54 -1.88 -5.36 2.09
N LEU A 55 -2.25 -5.23 0.81
CA LEU A 55 -3.59 -5.60 0.34
C LEU A 55 -3.90 -7.08 0.63
N ASP A 56 -2.92 -7.97 0.43
CA ASP A 56 -3.07 -9.40 0.73
C ASP A 56 -3.20 -9.69 2.22
N ALA A 57 -2.41 -9.01 3.05
CA ALA A 57 -2.49 -9.13 4.51
C ALA A 57 -3.84 -8.62 5.04
N GLU A 58 -4.38 -7.54 4.47
CA GLU A 58 -5.62 -6.91 4.96
C GLU A 58 -6.91 -7.52 4.37
N ALA A 59 -6.85 -8.17 3.20
CA ALA A 59 -8.00 -8.83 2.57
C ALA A 59 -8.80 -9.82 3.45
N PRO A 60 -8.20 -10.60 4.38
CA PRO A 60 -8.96 -11.43 5.31
C PRO A 60 -9.60 -10.63 6.46
N HIS A 61 -9.07 -9.46 6.81
CA HIS A 61 -9.51 -8.67 7.97
C HIS A 61 -10.56 -7.61 7.60
N LEU A 62 -10.43 -6.97 6.44
CA LEU A 62 -11.30 -5.88 5.97
C LEU A 62 -12.48 -6.41 5.13
N THR A 63 -13.35 -7.19 5.78
CA THR A 63 -14.48 -7.89 5.17
C THR A 63 -15.39 -7.03 4.30
N LYS A 64 -15.63 -5.75 4.64
CA LYS A 64 -16.51 -4.89 3.84
C LYS A 64 -15.81 -4.18 2.69
N LEU A 65 -14.48 -4.10 2.72
CA LEU A 65 -13.65 -3.58 1.64
C LEU A 65 -13.10 -4.66 0.71
N ARG A 66 -13.30 -5.95 1.00
CA ARG A 66 -12.72 -7.05 0.23
C ARG A 66 -12.90 -6.92 -1.29
N ALA A 67 -14.07 -6.49 -1.76
CA ALA A 67 -14.32 -6.27 -3.19
C ALA A 67 -13.47 -5.11 -3.76
N GLN A 68 -13.32 -4.02 -2.99
CA GLN A 68 -12.50 -2.87 -3.38
C GLN A 68 -11.01 -3.23 -3.34
N ILE A 69 -10.55 -3.93 -2.30
CA ILE A 69 -9.18 -4.46 -2.19
C ILE A 69 -8.83 -5.32 -3.41
N LYS A 70 -9.77 -6.18 -3.85
CA LYS A 70 -9.58 -7.00 -5.04
C LYS A 70 -9.44 -6.15 -6.32
N SER A 71 -10.21 -5.08 -6.47
CA SER A 71 -10.07 -4.14 -7.61
C SER A 71 -8.71 -3.44 -7.58
N LEU A 72 -8.35 -2.87 -6.44
CA LEU A 72 -7.08 -2.17 -6.24
C LEU A 72 -5.88 -3.07 -6.49
N LYS A 73 -5.96 -4.34 -6.08
CA LYS A 73 -4.93 -5.34 -6.36
C LYS A 73 -4.78 -5.58 -7.87
N ALA A 74 -5.88 -5.77 -8.59
CA ALA A 74 -5.85 -5.98 -10.04
C ALA A 74 -5.27 -4.76 -10.78
N GLU A 75 -5.62 -3.55 -10.36
CA GLU A 75 -5.08 -2.30 -10.92
C GLU A 75 -3.57 -2.17 -10.63
N ALA A 76 -3.13 -2.48 -9.41
CA ALA A 76 -1.73 -2.45 -9.02
C ALA A 76 -0.89 -3.53 -9.74
N GLU A 77 -1.46 -4.70 -10.04
CA GLU A 77 -0.80 -5.74 -10.82
C GLU A 77 -0.62 -5.35 -12.30
N ALA A 78 -1.57 -4.61 -12.86
CA ALA A 78 -1.58 -4.18 -14.26
C ALA A 78 -0.64 -2.99 -14.59
N LEU A 79 -0.16 -2.27 -13.57
CA LEU A 79 0.84 -1.19 -13.67
C LEU A 79 2.27 -1.74 -13.80
#